data_AF-A0A5D2ASA4-F1
#
_entry.id   AF-A0A5D2ASA4-F1
#
_cell.length_a   1.000
_cell.length_b   1.000
_cell.length_c   1.000
_cell.angle_alpha   90.00
_cell.angle_beta   90.00
_cell.angle_gamma   90.00
#
_symmetry.space_group_name_H-M   'P 1'
#
loop_
_entity.id
_entity.type
_entity.pdbx_description
1 polymer ?
#
loop_
_entity_poly.entity_id
_entity_poly.type
_entity_poly.pdbx_seq_one_letter_code
_entity_poly.pdbx_strand_id
1 'polypeptide(L)' 'MQMAKGVPVATVAVNNATNAGLLAIRMSGVGDADLLARMNQYQEDTRDYVLTKAEKLRKDGWEAYLN' A
#
# COMPACT_ATOMS: atom_id res chain seq x y z
N MET A 1 9.15 -12.20 14.99
CA MET A 1 9.88 -10.95 15.34
C MET A 1 10.11 -10.93 16.82
N GLN A 2 11.35 -11.18 17.26
CA GLN A 2 11.71 -11.18 18.67
C GLN A 2 12.94 -10.26 18.80
N MET A 3 12.70 -9.02 19.20
CA MET A 3 13.73 -8.05 19.55
C MET A 3 13.83 -7.93 21.06
N ALA A 4 15.03 -7.64 21.57
CA ALA A 4 15.23 -7.37 22.99
C ALA A 4 14.40 -6.16 23.45
N LYS A 5 14.03 -6.14 24.73
CA LYS A 5 13.33 -5.00 25.34
C LYS A 5 14.15 -3.72 25.12
N GLY A 6 13.49 -2.65 24.66
CA GLY A 6 14.11 -1.34 24.44
C GLY A 6 14.60 -1.07 23.01
N VAL A 7 14.59 -2.07 22.10
CA VAL A 7 15.00 -1.88 20.70
C VAL A 7 13.84 -2.20 19.76
N PRO A 8 13.04 -1.19 19.35
CA PRO A 8 11.88 -1.42 18.50
C PRO A 8 12.28 -1.69 17.05
N VAL A 9 11.51 -2.54 16.36
CA VAL A 9 11.62 -2.78 14.92
C VAL A 9 10.24 -2.73 14.28
N ALA A 10 10.07 -1.87 13.29
CA ALA A 10 8.84 -1.81 12.53
C ALA A 10 8.83 -2.93 11.48
N THR A 11 8.09 -3.99 11.77
CA THR A 11 8.05 -5.20 10.96
C THR A 11 7.03 -5.08 9.83
N VAL A 12 7.41 -5.52 8.63
CA VAL A 12 6.48 -5.75 7.52
C VAL A 12 6.42 -7.23 7.14
N ALA A 13 5.49 -7.60 6.25
CA ALA A 13 5.34 -8.96 5.77
C ALA A 13 6.59 -9.47 5.03
N VAL A 14 6.81 -10.79 5.05
CA VAL A 14 7.90 -11.47 4.32
C VAL A 14 7.79 -11.14 2.83
N ASN A 15 8.93 -10.89 2.18
CA ASN A 15 9.04 -10.51 0.77
C ASN A 15 8.22 -9.27 0.37
N ASN A 16 7.93 -8.36 1.31
CA ASN A 16 7.11 -7.17 1.05
C ASN A 16 7.91 -5.87 1.24
N ALA A 17 8.92 -5.68 0.38
CA ALA A 17 9.73 -4.45 0.37
C ALA A 17 8.90 -3.20 0.04
N THR A 18 7.84 -3.34 -0.75
CA THR A 18 6.90 -2.24 -1.06
C THR A 18 6.29 -1.66 0.23
N ASN A 19 5.79 -2.51 1.12
CA ASN A 19 5.23 -2.03 2.39
C ASN A 19 6.29 -1.41 3.31
N ALA A 20 7.54 -1.89 3.25
CA ALA A 20 8.64 -1.24 3.97
C ALA A 20 8.88 0.19 3.44
N GLY A 21 8.92 0.37 2.11
CA GLY A 21 9.06 1.68 1.49
C GLY A 21 7.91 2.62 1.82
N LEU A 22 6.66 2.14 1.71
CA LEU A 22 5.48 2.94 2.08
C LEU A 22 5.48 3.31 3.57
N LEU A 23 5.95 2.44 4.45
CA LEU A 23 6.12 2.77 5.87
C LEU A 23 7.17 3.87 6.09
N ALA A 24 8.31 3.79 5.39
CA ALA A 24 9.35 4.81 5.44
C ALA A 24 8.86 6.18 4.94
N ILE A 25 8.07 6.22 3.86
CA ILE A 25 7.45 7.45 3.35
C ILE A 25 6.45 8.02 4.36
N ARG A 26 5.62 7.18 5.00
CA ARG A 26 4.69 7.65 6.05
C ARG A 26 5.43 8.27 7.24
N MET A 27 6.57 7.72 7.63
CA MET A 27 7.42 8.31 8.68
C MET A 27 8.04 9.64 8.23
N SER A 28 8.54 9.69 6.99
CA SER A 28 9.20 10.89 6.44
C SER A 28 8.21 12.03 6.17
N GLY A 29 7.00 11.70 5.71
CA GLY A 29 5.94 12.66 5.41
C GLY A 29 5.38 13.41 6.63
N VAL A 30 5.72 13.00 7.86
CA VAL A 30 5.39 13.77 9.07
C VAL A 30 5.99 15.17 9.02
N GLY A 31 7.18 15.32 8.42
CA GLY A 31 7.86 16.61 8.28
C GLY A 31 7.86 17.19 6.86
N ASP A 32 7.26 16.49 5.89
CA ASP A 32 7.32 16.83 4.47
C ASP A 32 5.94 16.75 3.82
N ALA A 33 5.38 17.92 3.53
CA ALA A 33 4.04 18.07 2.96
C ALA A 33 3.94 17.53 1.52
N ASP A 34 5.02 17.55 0.73
CA ASP A 34 5.02 16.98 -0.62
C ASP A 34 4.93 15.45 -0.55
N LEU A 35 5.75 14.83 0.32
CA LEU A 35 5.70 13.39 0.54
C LEU A 35 4.33 12.95 1.07
N LEU A 36 3.71 13.73 1.95
CA LEU A 36 2.36 13.46 2.45
C LEU A 36 1.32 13.53 1.31
N ALA A 37 1.37 14.57 0.47
CA ALA A 37 0.47 14.71 -0.67
C ALA A 37 0.61 13.56 -1.66
N ARG A 38 1.85 13.14 -1.97
CA ARG A 38 2.12 12.00 -2.85
C ARG A 38 1.65 10.67 -2.24
N MET A 39 1.79 10.50 -0.92
CA MET A 39 1.29 9.32 -0.22
C MET A 39 -0.25 9.28 -0.19
N ASN A 40 -0.92 10.43 -0.12
CA ASN A 40 -2.37 10.52 -0.26
C ASN A 40 -2.80 10.15 -1.68
N GLN A 41 -2.14 10.71 -2.70
CA GLN A 41 -2.44 10.37 -4.08
C GLN A 41 -2.27 8.87 -4.36
N TYR A 42 -1.20 8.26 -3.86
CA TYR A 42 -0.99 6.81 -3.98
C TYR A 42 -2.16 5.98 -3.41
N GLN A 43 -2.74 6.42 -2.28
CA GLN A 43 -3.90 5.74 -1.68
C GLN A 43 -5.16 5.87 -2.53
N GLU A 44 -5.41 7.06 -3.06
CA GLU A 44 -6.52 7.35 -3.98
C GLU A 44 -6.40 6.50 -5.26
N ASP A 45 -5.22 6.50 -5.88
CA ASP A 45 -4.94 5.74 -7.10
C ASP A 45 -5.14 4.23 -6.86
N THR A 46 -4.71 3.73 -5.70
CA THR A 46 -4.87 2.32 -5.32
C THR A 46 -6.36 1.96 -5.17
N ARG A 47 -7.16 2.84 -4.55
CA ARG A 47 -8.60 2.64 -4.43
C ARG A 47 -9.23 2.58 -5.82
N ASP A 48 -8.95 3.56 -6.68
CA ASP A 48 -9.58 3.68 -7.99
C ASP A 48 -9.20 2.51 -8.91
N TYR A 49 -7.96 2.02 -8.79
CA TYR A 49 -7.52 0.80 -9.45
C TYR A 49 -8.35 -0.43 -9.04
N VAL A 50 -8.60 -0.61 -7.74
CA VAL A 50 -9.41 -1.72 -7.23
C VAL A 50 -10.87 -1.59 -7.68
N LEU A 51 -11.45 -0.38 -7.64
CA LEU A 51 -12.81 -0.13 -8.10
C LEU A 51 -12.97 -0.43 -9.60
N THR A 52 -11.99 -0.02 -10.41
CA THR A 52 -11.98 -0.29 -11.85
C THR A 52 -11.94 -1.81 -12.11
N LYS A 53 -11.11 -2.54 -11.38
CA LYS A 53 -11.06 -4.01 -11.47
C LYS A 53 -12.36 -4.67 -11.04
N ALA A 54 -12.97 -4.18 -9.96
CA ALA A 54 -14.24 -4.68 -9.47
C ALA A 54 -15.37 -4.49 -10.49
N GLU A 55 -15.43 -3.32 -11.14
CA GLU A 55 -16.44 -3.06 -12.16
C GLU A 55 -16.23 -3.93 -13.40
N LYS A 56 -14.97 -4.13 -13.83
CA LYS A 56 -14.65 -5.06 -14.92
C LYS A 56 -15.10 -6.48 -14.59
N LEU A 57 -14.77 -6.96 -13.38
CA LEU A 57 -15.20 -8.28 -12.91
C LEU A 57 -16.73 -8.42 -12.87
N ARG A 58 -17.45 -7.39 -12.43
CA ARG A 58 -18.91 -7.36 -12.37
C ARG A 58 -19.55 -7.42 -13.76
N LYS A 59 -18.97 -6.70 -14.73
CA LYS A 59 -19.49 -6.61 -16.10
C LYS A 59 -19.22 -7.86 -16.92
N ASP A 60 -18.00 -8.37 -16.87
CA ASP A 60 -17.52 -9.43 -17.75
C ASP A 60 -17.76 -10.83 -17.15
N GLY A 61 -17.98 -10.91 -15.84
CA GLY A 61 -18.06 -12.17 -15.10
C GLY A 61 -16.68 -12.76 -14.82
N TRP A 62 -16.60 -13.67 -13.84
CA TRP A 62 -15.32 -14.22 -13.37
C TRP A 62 -14.59 -15.05 -14.45
N GLU A 63 -15.33 -15.76 -15.31
CA GLU A 63 -14.77 -16.58 -16.38
C GLU A 63 -14.04 -15.73 -17.43
N ALA A 64 -14.64 -14.65 -17.89
CA ALA A 64 -13.99 -13.76 -18.86
C ALA A 64 -12.92 -12.85 -18.22
N TYR A 65 -12.99 -12.61 -16.91
CA TYR A 65 -12.00 -11.79 -16.20
C TYR A 65 -10.67 -12.51 -15.95
N LEU A 66 -10.69 -13.84 -15.78
CA LEU A 66 -9.51 -14.67 -15.50
C LEU A 66 -8.80 -15.21 -16.76
N ASN A 67 -9.48 -15.21 -17.90
CA ASN A 67 -8.93 -15.62 -19.20
C ASN A 67 -8.36 -14.41 -19.96
#